data_AF-A0A7J7IM30-F1
#
_entry.id   AF-A0A7J7IM30-F1
#
_cell.length_a   1.000
_cell.length_b   1.000
_cell.length_c   1.000
_cell.angle_alpha   90.00
_cell.angle_beta   90.00
_cell.angle_gamma   90.00
#
_symmetry.space_group_name_H-M   'P 1'
#
loop_
_entity.id
_entity.type
_entity.pdbx_description
1 polymer ?
#
loop_
_entity_poly.entity_id
_entity_poly.type
_entity_poly.pdbx_seq_one_letter_code
_entity_poly.pdbx_strand_id
1 'polypeptide(L)'
;MAKELLTLYGPVYLGTSISFAAISFAFFYVLVSSGVDVRHFVEVFGEWLEKTPIGRPAVLDQLSPQIGAVALAYIAHKATSPLRFPLTVAAVPFVAKLLKKRPQAS
;
A
#
# COMPACT_ATOMS: atom_id res chain seq x y z
N MET A 1 -8.73 6.02 28.15
CA MET A 1 -9.49 5.28 27.11
C MET A 1 -9.24 5.81 25.68
N ALA A 2 -10.02 6.73 25.09
CA ALA A 2 -9.85 7.12 23.67
C ALA A 2 -8.48 7.74 23.35
N LYS A 3 -7.98 8.64 24.21
CA LYS A 3 -6.67 9.31 24.04
C LYS A 3 -5.49 8.34 24.12
N GLU A 4 -5.58 7.31 24.97
CA GLU A 4 -4.55 6.26 25.08
C GLU A 4 -4.55 5.31 23.89
N LEU A 5 -5.73 4.98 23.36
CA LEU A 5 -5.84 4.19 22.14
C LEU A 5 -5.24 4.96 20.96
N LEU A 6 -5.53 6.25 20.82
CA LEU A 6 -4.95 7.08 19.75
C LEU A 6 -3.43 7.23 19.86
N THR A 7 -2.91 7.44 21.07
CA THR A 7 -1.46 7.60 21.30
C THR A 7 -0.69 6.30 21.06
N LEU A 8 -1.28 5.14 21.32
CA LEU A 8 -0.67 3.86 21.02
C LEU A 8 -0.83 3.43 19.55
N TYR A 9 -2.06 3.47 19.03
CA TYR A 9 -2.37 2.94 17.71
C TYR A 9 -1.99 3.89 16.58
N GLY A 10 -1.93 5.21 16.81
CA GLY A 10 -1.52 6.19 15.81
C GLY A 10 -0.10 5.94 15.29
N PRO A 11 0.93 5.92 16.15
CA PRO A 11 2.31 5.62 15.74
C PRO A 11 2.46 4.21 15.14
N VAL A 12 1.77 3.21 15.69
CA VAL A 12 1.81 1.82 15.18
C VAL A 12 1.21 1.73 13.78
N TYR A 13 0.08 2.38 13.56
CA TYR A 13 -0.54 2.49 12.24
C TYR A 13 0.42 3.13 11.24
N LEU A 14 1.02 4.28 11.60
CA LEU A 14 1.94 4.98 10.72
C LEU A 14 3.14 4.10 10.34
N GLY A 15 3.81 3.50 11.31
CA GLY A 15 4.94 2.59 11.06
C GLY A 15 4.58 1.38 10.21
N THR A 16 3.42 0.78 10.46
CA THR A 16 2.90 -0.35 9.67
C THR A 16 2.59 0.08 8.24
N SER A 17 1.94 1.22 8.07
CA SER A 17 1.52 1.75 6.76
C SER A 17 2.71 2.10 5.87
N ILE A 18 3.78 2.69 6.43
CA ILE A 18 5.01 3.04 5.71
C ILE A 18 5.76 1.76 5.30
N SER A 19 5.85 0.79 6.20
CA SER A 19 6.50 -0.50 5.92
C SER A 19 5.78 -1.23 4.78
N PHE A 20 4.45 -1.32 4.84
CA PHE A 20 3.63 -1.91 3.78
C PHE A 20 3.76 -1.12 2.47
N ALA A 21 3.89 0.20 2.53
CA ALA A 21 4.09 1.02 1.33
C ALA A 21 5.43 0.73 0.67
N ALA A 22 6.51 0.67 1.45
CA ALA A 22 7.85 0.37 0.95
C ALA A 22 7.92 -1.02 0.32
N ILE A 23 7.37 -2.03 0.99
CA ILE A 23 7.29 -3.41 0.46
C ILE A 23 6.48 -3.44 -0.84
N SER A 24 5.33 -2.78 -0.87
CA SER A 24 4.46 -2.75 -2.06
C SER A 24 5.14 -2.06 -3.25
N PHE A 25 5.80 -0.93 -3.03
CA PHE A 25 6.55 -0.24 -4.08
C PHE A 25 7.72 -1.08 -4.59
N ALA A 26 8.51 -1.66 -3.68
CA ALA A 26 9.62 -2.54 -4.04
C ALA A 26 9.15 -3.77 -4.83
N PHE A 27 8.03 -4.38 -4.41
CA PHE A 27 7.42 -5.50 -5.11
C PHE A 27 7.07 -5.13 -6.57
N PHE A 28 6.37 -4.02 -6.79
CA PHE A 28 6.05 -3.59 -8.15
C PHE A 28 7.30 -3.19 -8.95
N TYR A 29 8.30 -2.59 -8.31
CA TYR A 29 9.56 -2.28 -8.98
C TYR A 29 10.24 -3.55 -9.49
N VAL A 30 10.33 -4.60 -8.66
CA VAL A 30 10.90 -5.90 -9.08
C VAL A 30 10.09 -6.52 -10.22
N LEU A 31 8.76 -6.46 -10.18
CA LEU A 31 7.93 -6.96 -11.28
C LEU A 31 8.19 -6.22 -12.59
N VAL A 32 8.20 -4.89 -12.58
CA VAL A 32 8.50 -4.09 -13.78
C VAL A 32 9.92 -4.39 -14.28
N SER A 33 10.91 -4.42 -13.38
CA SER A 33 12.30 -4.69 -13.72
C SER A 33 12.56 -6.11 -14.22
N SER A 34 11.70 -7.08 -13.88
CA SER A 34 11.76 -8.45 -14.38
C SER A 34 11.00 -8.68 -15.69
N GLY A 35 10.42 -7.62 -16.27
CA GLY A 35 9.70 -7.69 -17.55
C GLY A 35 8.24 -8.16 -17.43
N VAL A 36 7.69 -8.22 -16.21
CA VAL A 36 6.26 -8.47 -16.01
C VAL A 36 5.47 -7.26 -16.52
N ASP A 37 4.39 -7.52 -17.26
CA ASP A 37 3.52 -6.48 -17.80
C ASP A 37 2.61 -5.88 -16.72
N VAL A 38 3.23 -5.07 -15.86
CA VAL A 38 2.54 -4.35 -14.77
C VAL A 38 1.58 -3.29 -15.33
N ARG A 39 1.86 -2.77 -16.54
CA ARG A 39 0.97 -1.80 -17.20
C ARG A 39 -0.38 -2.43 -17.47
N HIS A 40 -0.41 -3.56 -18.15
CA HIS A 40 -1.66 -4.26 -18.44
C HIS A 40 -2.39 -4.64 -17.14
N PHE A 41 -1.65 -5.10 -16.13
CA PHE A 41 -2.21 -5.40 -14.81
C PHE A 41 -2.95 -4.20 -14.19
N VAL A 42 -2.34 -3.01 -14.16
CA VAL A 42 -2.97 -1.83 -13.53
C VAL A 42 -4.14 -1.27 -14.34
N GLU A 43 -4.14 -1.45 -15.66
CA GLU A 43 -5.26 -1.10 -16.53
C GLU A 43 -6.47 -2.00 -16.24
N VAL A 44 -6.28 -3.32 -16.25
CA VAL A 44 -7.33 -4.30 -15.91
C VAL A 44 -7.83 -4.09 -14.48
N PHE A 45 -6.93 -3.85 -13.53
CA PHE A 45 -7.29 -3.58 -12.15
C PHE A 45 -8.11 -2.29 -12.00
N GLY A 46 -7.75 -1.24 -12.76
CA GLY A 46 -8.48 0.02 -12.81
C GLY A 46 -9.90 -0.16 -13.35
N GLU A 47 -10.05 -0.87 -14.47
CA GLU A 47 -11.35 -1.20 -15.07
C GLU A 47 -12.23 -2.06 -14.15
N TRP A 48 -11.60 -2.98 -13.40
CA TRP A 48 -12.30 -3.77 -12.40
C TRP A 48 -12.80 -2.90 -11.24
N LEU A 49 -11.96 -1.99 -10.73
CA LEU A 49 -12.34 -1.05 -9.68
C LEU A 49 -13.40 -0.04 -10.10
N GLU A 50 -13.40 0.38 -11.37
CA GLU A 50 -14.40 1.29 -11.94
C GLU A 50 -15.84 0.75 -11.81
N LYS A 51 -16.00 -0.57 -11.83
CA LYS A 51 -17.30 -1.25 -11.63
C LYS A 51 -17.75 -1.27 -10.17
N THR A 52 -16.93 -0.80 -9.24
CA THR A 52 -17.21 -0.76 -7.81
C THR A 52 -17.45 0.68 -7.33
N PRO A 53 -18.07 0.89 -6.15
CA PRO A 53 -18.20 2.23 -5.57
C PRO A 53 -16.87 2.93 -5.24
N ILE A 54 -15.74 2.21 -5.30
CA ILE A 54 -14.40 2.77 -5.07
C ILE A 54 -13.98 3.65 -6.26
N GLY A 55 -14.46 3.32 -7.46
CA GLY A 55 -14.11 4.01 -8.70
C GLY A 55 -12.68 3.72 -9.18
N ARG A 56 -12.37 4.20 -10.39
CA ARG A 56 -11.05 4.06 -11.00
C ARG A 56 -10.02 4.93 -10.27
N PRO A 57 -8.83 4.40 -9.88
CA PRO A 57 -7.80 5.21 -9.25
C PRO A 57 -7.26 6.30 -10.19
N ALA A 58 -7.40 7.57 -9.81
CA ALA A 58 -6.95 8.73 -10.60
C ALA A 58 -5.45 8.74 -10.93
N VAL A 59 -4.62 7.99 -10.18
CA VAL A 59 -3.19 7.85 -10.49
C VAL A 59 -2.95 7.13 -11.83
N LEU A 60 -3.92 6.35 -12.31
CA LEU A 60 -3.84 5.68 -13.60
C LEU A 60 -3.90 6.65 -14.78
N ASP A 61 -4.41 7.88 -14.59
CA ASP A 61 -4.45 8.91 -15.62
C ASP A 61 -3.04 9.43 -15.97
N GLN A 62 -2.05 9.12 -15.13
CA GLN A 62 -0.63 9.44 -15.34
C GLN A 62 0.10 8.38 -16.19
N LEU A 63 -0.58 7.30 -16.59
CA LEU A 63 0.01 6.26 -17.42
C LEU A 63 0.26 6.79 -18.85
N SER A 64 1.52 7.08 -19.16
CA SER A 64 1.94 7.43 -20.52
C SER A 64 2.71 6.29 -21.21
N PRO A 65 2.67 6.18 -22.55
CA PRO A 65 3.37 5.11 -23.28
C PRO A 65 4.88 5.03 -22.99
N GLN A 66 5.50 6.14 -22.62
CA GLN A 66 6.95 6.26 -22.40
C GLN A 66 7.32 6.33 -20.90
N ILE A 67 6.50 5.76 -20.03
CA ILE A 67 6.73 5.79 -18.59
C ILE A 67 7.92 4.88 -18.18
N GLY A 68 8.82 5.41 -17.36
CA GLY A 68 9.95 4.64 -16.83
C GLY A 68 9.55 3.63 -15.75
N ALA A 69 10.41 2.64 -15.50
CA ALA A 69 10.12 1.53 -14.58
C ALA A 69 9.77 1.97 -13.14
N VAL A 70 10.52 2.94 -12.60
CA VAL A 70 10.27 3.51 -11.27
C VAL A 70 8.89 4.18 -11.20
N ALA A 71 8.53 4.94 -12.23
CA ALA A 71 7.26 5.64 -12.29
C ALA A 71 6.09 4.66 -12.47
N LEU A 72 6.23 3.65 -13.33
CA LEU A 72 5.22 2.59 -13.48
C LEU A 72 5.01 1.82 -12.18
N ALA A 73 6.08 1.48 -11.46
CA ALA A 73 6.01 0.83 -10.16
C ALA A 73 5.31 1.72 -9.11
N TYR A 74 5.59 3.02 -9.13
CA TYR A 74 4.92 3.98 -8.25
C TYR A 74 3.43 4.11 -8.55
N ILE A 75 3.05 4.20 -9.83
CA ILE A 75 1.64 4.22 -10.24
C ILE A 75 0.94 2.94 -9.79
N ALA A 76 1.55 1.77 -10.01
CA ALA A 76 0.98 0.48 -9.58
C ALA A 76 0.81 0.39 -8.07
N HIS A 77 1.82 0.84 -7.30
CA HIS A 77 1.75 0.93 -5.85
C HIS A 77 0.59 1.83 -5.37
N LYS A 78 0.40 2.98 -6.03
CA LYS A 78 -0.67 3.93 -5.69
C LYS A 78 -2.05 3.45 -6.13
N ALA A 79 -2.14 2.82 -7.30
CA ALA A 79 -3.38 2.26 -7.84
C ALA A 79 -3.95 1.19 -6.90
N THR A 80 -3.07 0.41 -6.26
CA THR A 80 -3.44 -0.64 -5.29
C THR A 80 -3.65 -0.12 -3.86
N SER A 81 -3.53 1.19 -3.63
CA SER A 81 -3.76 1.81 -2.32
C SER A 81 -5.17 1.56 -1.71
N PRO A 82 -6.28 1.43 -2.47
CA PRO A 82 -7.59 1.07 -1.92
C PRO A 82 -7.61 -0.29 -1.23
N LEU A 83 -6.76 -1.24 -1.66
CA LEU A 83 -6.60 -2.54 -1.01
C LEU A 83 -5.68 -2.45 0.21
N ARG A 84 -4.65 -1.60 0.16
CA ARG A 84 -3.63 -1.53 1.20
C ARG A 84 -4.13 -0.86 2.48
N PHE A 85 -5.07 0.08 2.39
CA PHE A 85 -5.67 0.72 3.57
C PHE A 85 -6.37 -0.29 4.50
N PRO A 86 -7.37 -1.07 4.06
CA PRO A 86 -8.03 -2.05 4.93
C PRO A 86 -7.07 -3.13 5.43
N LEU A 87 -6.10 -3.56 4.62
CA LEU A 87 -5.06 -4.50 5.05
C LEU A 87 -4.17 -3.93 6.16
N THR A 88 -3.78 -2.66 6.04
CA THR A 88 -2.97 -1.99 7.07
C THR A 88 -3.75 -1.90 8.37
N VAL A 89 -5.00 -1.43 8.31
CA VAL A 89 -5.89 -1.30 9.49
C VAL A 89 -6.10 -2.65 10.17
N ALA A 90 -6.32 -3.72 9.41
CA ALA A 90 -6.45 -5.07 9.95
C ALA A 90 -5.16 -5.60 10.60
N ALA A 91 -3.98 -5.20 10.10
CA ALA A 91 -2.69 -5.60 10.63
C ALA A 91 -2.31 -4.86 11.93
N VAL A 92 -2.74 -3.62 12.11
CA VAL A 92 -2.42 -2.77 13.29
C VAL A 92 -2.59 -3.48 14.65
N PRO A 93 -3.70 -4.15 14.98
CA PRO A 93 -3.84 -4.81 16.28
C PRO A 93 -2.84 -5.94 16.50
N PHE A 94 -2.45 -6.67 15.44
CA PHE A 94 -1.42 -7.70 15.52
C PHE A 94 -0.04 -7.09 15.73
N VAL A 95 0.30 -6.04 14.98
CA VAL A 95 1.57 -5.32 15.15
C VAL A 95 1.67 -4.69 16.54
N ALA A 96 0.58 -4.09 17.04
CA ALA A 96 0.53 -3.54 18.39
C ALA A 96 0.76 -4.61 19.47
N LYS A 97 0.18 -5.80 19.31
CA LYS A 97 0.42 -6.95 20.21
C LYS A 97 1.89 -7.40 20.18
N LEU A 98 2.51 -7.45 18.99
CA LEU A 98 3.92 -7.80 18.84
C LEU A 98 4.85 -6.76 19.47
N LEU A 99 4.54 -5.47 19.31
CA LEU A 99 5.32 -4.39 19.90
C LEU A 99 5.17 -4.34 21.43
N LYS A 100 3.97 -4.59 21.98
CA LYS A 100 3.76 -4.74 23.44
C LYS A 100 4.50 -5.93 24.04
N LYS A 101 4.81 -6.96 23.26
CA LYS A 101 5.58 -8.13 23.69
C LYS A 101 7.10 -7.86 23.76
N ARG A 102 7.61 -6.70 23.36
CA ARG A 102 8.98 -6.29 23.67
C ARG A 102 9.02 -5.78 25.11
N PRO A 103 9.68 -6.49 26.06
CA PRO A 103 9.83 -5.98 27.41
C PRO A 103 10.62 -4.67 27.34
N GLN A 104 10.27 -3.70 28.19
CA GLN A 104 11.23 -2.68 28.57
C GLN A 104 12.46 -3.43 29.11
N ALA A 105 13.55 -3.40 28.35
CA ALA A 105 14.86 -3.67 28.90
C ALA A 105 15.07 -2.61 29.98
N SER A 106 14.97 -3.06 31.23
CA SER A 106 15.20 -2.30 32.45
C SER A 106 16.69 -2.05 32.62
#